data_AF-A0A8J3CDD3-F1
#
_entry.id   AF-A0A8J3CDD3-F1
#
_cell.length_a   1.000
_cell.length_b   1.000
_cell.length_c   1.000
_cell.angle_alpha   90.00
_cell.angle_beta   90.00
_cell.angle_gamma   90.00
#
_symmetry.space_group_name_H-M   'P 1'
#
loop_
_entity.id
_entity.type
_entity.pdbx_description
1 polymer ?
#
loop_
_entity_poly.entity_id
_entity_poly.type
_entity_poly.pdbx_seq_one_letter_code
_entity_poly.pdbx_strand_id
1 'polypeptide(L)'
;MATAHEPAHWGTTESDTVEHVDYDFDAAWAARRRRRPRVRILGRMYALPASPPAKLILFAASAQRRNPDQTIDPDTVVELLGSVIGSENVTALLNEGLDLDQLADVLRYCMDRMKNWANQGEAAAPNEGAATANTPSA
;
A
#
# COMPACT_ATOMS: atom_id res chain seq x y z
N MET A 1 16.99 -47.69 51.36
CA MET A 1 16.21 -46.44 51.52
C MET A 1 16.51 -45.58 50.31
N ALA A 2 15.55 -45.44 49.41
CA ALA A 2 15.66 -44.69 48.16
C ALA A 2 15.03 -43.31 48.39
N THR A 3 15.81 -42.24 48.19
CA THR A 3 15.28 -40.88 48.16
C THR A 3 15.21 -40.45 46.70
N ALA A 4 13.97 -40.30 46.22
CA ALA A 4 13.64 -39.94 44.87
C ALA A 4 13.86 -38.44 44.59
N HIS A 5 14.39 -38.22 43.40
CA HIS A 5 14.28 -37.08 42.50
C HIS A 5 13.16 -36.07 42.78
N GLU A 6 13.51 -34.80 42.93
CA GLU A 6 12.59 -33.67 42.75
C GLU A 6 13.19 -32.74 41.68
N PRO A 7 12.62 -32.70 40.46
CA PRO A 7 13.02 -31.71 39.46
C PRO A 7 12.38 -30.37 39.83
N ALA A 8 13.21 -29.33 39.96
CA ALA A 8 12.69 -27.98 40.13
C ALA A 8 11.83 -27.62 38.91
N HIS A 9 10.59 -27.22 39.19
CA HIS A 9 9.70 -26.65 38.22
C HIS A 9 10.08 -25.17 38.07
N TRP A 10 10.98 -24.84 37.14
CA TRP A 10 11.02 -23.50 36.58
C TRP A 10 9.83 -23.38 35.65
N GLY A 11 8.69 -22.98 36.22
CA GLY A 11 7.56 -22.51 35.45
C GLY A 11 8.02 -21.34 34.59
N THR A 12 8.04 -21.57 33.28
CA THR A 12 8.07 -20.51 32.27
C THR A 12 6.79 -19.70 32.42
N THR A 13 6.80 -18.69 33.30
CA THR A 13 5.89 -17.56 33.19
C THR A 13 6.53 -16.61 32.19
N GLU A 14 6.43 -16.96 30.89
CA GLU A 14 6.32 -15.94 29.85
C GLU A 14 5.01 -15.22 30.13
N SER A 15 5.07 -14.25 31.04
CA SER A 15 4.05 -13.25 31.19
C SER A 15 4.08 -12.44 29.91
N ASP A 16 3.30 -12.87 28.92
CA ASP A 16 2.88 -12.06 27.80
C ASP A 16 2.07 -10.89 28.39
N THR A 17 2.80 -9.86 28.84
CA THR A 17 2.20 -8.58 29.18
C THR A 17 1.77 -7.96 27.87
N VAL A 18 0.52 -8.24 27.48
CA VAL A 18 -0.19 -7.47 26.48
C VAL A 18 -0.19 -6.03 26.95
N GLU A 19 0.72 -5.22 26.40
CA GLU A 19 0.80 -3.79 26.73
C GLU A 19 -0.54 -3.15 26.38
N HIS A 20 -1.18 -2.55 27.37
CA HIS A 20 -2.44 -1.84 27.18
C HIS A 20 -2.14 -0.46 26.58
N VAL A 21 -2.25 -0.34 25.26
CA VAL A 21 -2.07 0.91 24.52
C VAL A 21 -3.39 1.65 24.35
N ASP A 22 -3.38 2.99 24.44
CA ASP A 22 -4.56 3.83 24.21
C ASP A 22 -5.07 3.75 22.75
N TYR A 23 -4.17 3.50 21.79
CA TYR A 23 -4.50 3.30 20.39
C TYR A 23 -3.41 2.51 19.65
N ASP A 24 -3.80 1.41 19.00
CA ASP A 24 -2.91 0.58 18.20
C ASP A 24 -2.94 1.01 16.73
N PHE A 25 -1.91 1.74 16.31
CA PHE A 25 -1.74 2.15 14.92
C PHE A 25 -1.44 0.97 13.99
N ASP A 26 -0.74 -0.07 14.46
CA ASP A 26 -0.37 -1.23 13.66
C ASP A 26 -1.60 -2.05 13.29
N ALA A 27 -2.51 -2.27 14.24
CA ALA A 27 -3.81 -2.88 13.99
C ALA A 27 -4.65 -2.02 13.02
N ALA A 28 -4.70 -0.69 13.23
CA ALA A 28 -5.43 0.22 12.36
C ALA A 28 -4.88 0.24 10.92
N TRP A 29 -3.56 0.16 10.74
CA TRP A 29 -2.93 0.12 9.43
C TRP A 29 -3.07 -1.24 8.75
N ALA A 30 -3.04 -2.34 9.49
CA ALA A 30 -3.20 -3.69 8.95
C ALA A 30 -4.54 -3.85 8.21
N ALA A 31 -5.62 -3.26 8.74
CA ALA A 31 -6.93 -3.26 8.09
C ALA A 31 -6.92 -2.51 6.73
N ARG A 32 -6.22 -1.37 6.65
CA ARG A 32 -6.14 -0.52 5.45
C ARG A 32 -5.31 -1.14 4.33
N ARG A 33 -4.29 -1.95 4.66
CA ARG A 33 -3.38 -2.57 3.66
C ARG A 33 -4.06 -3.61 2.76
N ARG A 34 -5.26 -4.11 3.11
CA ARG A 34 -5.96 -5.20 2.40
C ARG A 34 -6.51 -4.79 1.02
N ARG A 35 -6.71 -3.50 0.75
CA ARG A 35 -7.26 -3.00 -0.52
C ARG A 35 -6.24 -2.09 -1.21
N ARG A 36 -5.56 -2.63 -2.22
CA ARG A 36 -4.53 -1.90 -3.00
C ARG A 36 -4.99 -1.73 -4.45
N PRO A 37 -5.01 -0.48 -4.97
CA PRO A 37 -5.28 -0.27 -6.38
C PRO A 37 -4.16 -0.90 -7.23
N ARG A 38 -4.52 -1.38 -8.42
CA ARG A 38 -3.57 -1.94 -9.38
C ARG A 38 -3.57 -1.11 -10.65
N VAL A 39 -2.38 -0.93 -11.23
CA VAL A 39 -2.20 -0.20 -12.49
C VAL A 39 -1.45 -1.08 -13.48
N ARG A 40 -1.66 -0.86 -14.77
CA ARG A 40 -0.95 -1.56 -15.84
C ARG A 40 -0.04 -0.59 -16.57
N ILE A 41 1.25 -0.91 -16.66
CA ILE A 41 2.26 -0.11 -17.35
C ILE A 41 3.04 -1.08 -18.24
N LEU A 42 3.14 -0.80 -19.54
CA LEU A 42 3.81 -1.68 -20.53
C LEU A 42 3.39 -3.15 -20.44
N GLY A 43 2.10 -3.42 -20.23
CA GLY A 43 1.56 -4.77 -20.11
C GLY A 43 1.79 -5.47 -18.75
N ARG A 44 2.56 -4.88 -17.83
CA ARG A 44 2.81 -5.41 -16.49
C ARG A 44 1.88 -4.79 -15.46
N MET A 45 1.46 -5.60 -14.48
CA MET A 45 0.57 -5.18 -13.39
C MET A 45 1.37 -4.78 -12.16
N TYR A 46 1.15 -3.57 -11.66
CA TYR A 46 1.79 -3.03 -10.46
C TYR A 46 0.74 -2.78 -9.38
N ALA A 47 1.04 -3.18 -8.15
CA ALA A 47 0.22 -2.86 -7.00
C ALA A 47 0.67 -1.54 -6.40
N LEU A 48 -0.24 -0.57 -6.35
CA LEU A 48 -0.01 0.71 -5.68
C LEU A 48 -0.14 0.54 -4.15
N PRO A 49 0.52 1.37 -3.36
CA PRO A 49 0.28 1.42 -1.93
C PRO A 49 -1.17 1.84 -1.64
N ALA A 50 -1.72 1.36 -0.52
CA ALA A 50 -3.09 1.68 -0.11
C ALA A 50 -3.28 3.17 0.24
N SER A 51 -2.18 3.88 0.49
CA SER A 51 -2.15 5.32 0.75
C SER A 51 -0.89 5.91 0.13
N PRO A 52 -0.94 7.17 -0.32
CA PRO A 52 0.21 7.81 -0.94
C PRO A 52 1.39 7.89 0.05
N PRO A 53 2.62 7.56 -0.38
CA PRO A 53 3.82 7.74 0.42
C PRO A 53 3.93 9.17 0.97
N ALA A 54 4.38 9.32 2.23
CA ALA A 54 4.51 10.64 2.85
C ALA A 54 5.40 11.59 2.04
N LYS A 55 6.46 11.06 1.42
CA LYS A 55 7.36 11.81 0.55
C LYS A 55 6.63 12.47 -0.62
N LEU A 56 5.65 11.77 -1.21
CA LEU A 56 4.80 12.31 -2.28
C LEU A 56 3.88 13.42 -1.78
N ILE A 57 3.26 13.25 -0.60
CA ILE A 57 2.39 14.28 -0.01
C ILE A 57 3.19 15.54 0.29
N LEU A 58 4.36 15.39 0.91
CA LEU A 58 5.25 16.52 1.22
C LEU A 58 5.74 17.21 -0.05
N PHE A 59 6.09 16.43 -1.08
CA PHE A 59 6.45 16.98 -2.37
C PHE A 59 5.31 17.80 -2.97
N ALA A 60 4.11 17.23 -3.08
CA ALA A 60 2.93 17.93 -3.62
C ALA A 60 2.61 19.22 -2.85
N ALA A 61 2.66 19.17 -1.51
CA ALA A 61 2.46 20.34 -0.66
C ALA A 61 3.56 21.41 -0.88
N SER A 62 4.81 20.99 -1.11
CA SER A 62 5.92 21.91 -1.40
C SER A 62 5.83 22.53 -2.79
N ALA A 63 5.44 21.76 -3.80
CA ALA A 63 5.28 22.21 -5.19
C ALA A 63 4.15 23.25 -5.26
N GLN A 64 3.01 22.98 -4.62
CA GLN A 64 1.87 23.89 -4.59
C GLN A 64 2.18 25.23 -3.89
N ARG A 65 3.12 25.26 -2.95
CA ARG A 65 3.60 26.51 -2.31
C ARG A 65 4.60 27.29 -3.16
N ARG A 66 5.43 26.60 -3.95
CA ARG A 66 6.52 27.23 -4.70
C ARG A 66 6.08 27.75 -6.06
N ASN A 67 5.31 26.96 -6.82
CA ASN A 67 4.59 27.36 -8.04
C ASN A 67 3.80 26.17 -8.58
N PRO A 68 2.51 26.32 -8.95
CA PRO A 68 1.71 25.25 -9.53
C PRO A 68 2.21 24.80 -10.91
N ASP A 69 2.91 25.68 -11.64
CA ASP A 69 3.55 25.40 -12.95
C ASP A 69 5.01 24.92 -12.83
N GLN A 70 5.47 24.56 -11.62
CA GLN A 70 6.84 24.06 -11.48
C GLN A 70 6.97 22.69 -12.17
N THR A 71 7.72 22.69 -13.28
CA THR A 71 8.18 21.46 -13.93
C THR A 71 8.99 20.64 -12.93
N ILE A 72 8.57 19.40 -12.71
CA ILE A 72 9.27 18.46 -11.83
C ILE A 72 10.54 18.01 -12.55
N ASP A 73 11.67 18.08 -11.86
CA ASP A 73 12.94 17.56 -12.37
C ASP A 73 12.83 16.04 -12.63
N PRO A 74 13.39 15.52 -13.74
CA PRO A 74 13.30 14.10 -14.09
C PRO A 74 13.86 13.14 -13.02
N ASP A 75 14.91 13.51 -12.29
CA ASP A 75 15.43 12.71 -11.18
C ASP A 75 14.39 12.60 -10.06
N THR A 76 13.71 13.71 -9.78
CA THR A 76 12.61 13.75 -8.82
C THR A 76 11.43 12.89 -9.28
N VAL A 77 11.10 12.85 -10.57
CA VAL A 77 10.05 11.97 -11.11
C VAL A 77 10.37 10.50 -10.85
N VAL A 78 11.61 10.08 -11.17
CA VAL A 78 12.09 8.71 -10.95
C VAL A 78 12.05 8.34 -9.47
N GLU A 79 12.53 9.24 -8.61
CA GLU A 79 12.55 9.05 -7.16
C GLU A 79 11.14 8.92 -6.57
N LEU A 80 10.24 9.83 -6.95
CA LEU A 80 8.86 9.84 -6.49
C LEU A 80 8.09 8.63 -6.99
N LEU A 81 8.23 8.25 -8.26
CA LEU A 81 7.60 7.04 -8.78
C LEU A 81 8.18 5.78 -8.13
N GLY A 82 9.49 5.77 -7.85
CA GLY A 82 10.16 4.70 -7.11
C GLY A 82 9.58 4.50 -5.71
N SER A 83 9.11 5.56 -5.06
CA SER A 83 8.40 5.45 -3.78
C SER A 83 7.02 4.79 -3.87
N VAL A 84 6.41 4.76 -5.07
CA VAL A 84 5.07 4.20 -5.31
C VAL A 84 5.15 2.76 -5.77
N ILE A 85 5.91 2.50 -6.84
CA ILE A 85 5.97 1.19 -7.48
C ILE A 85 7.26 0.43 -7.17
N GLY A 86 8.21 1.03 -6.45
CA GLY A 86 9.53 0.47 -6.15
C GLY A 86 10.58 0.88 -7.19
N SER A 87 11.77 1.23 -6.73
CA SER A 87 12.85 1.72 -7.60
C SER A 87 13.25 0.73 -8.70
N GLU A 88 13.30 -0.57 -8.38
CA GLU A 88 13.64 -1.60 -9.37
C GLU A 88 12.64 -1.66 -10.53
N ASN A 89 11.35 -1.42 -10.24
CA ASN A 89 10.31 -1.37 -11.25
C ASN A 89 10.44 -0.14 -12.15
N VAL A 90 10.87 1.00 -11.60
CA VAL A 90 11.14 2.20 -12.41
C VAL A 90 12.33 1.98 -13.33
N THR A 91 13.40 1.38 -12.83
CA THR A 91 14.56 1.02 -13.66
C THR A 91 14.19 0.04 -14.76
N ALA A 92 13.34 -0.96 -14.47
CA ALA A 92 12.83 -1.87 -15.49
C ALA A 92 12.03 -1.14 -16.58
N LEU A 93 11.14 -0.21 -16.20
CA LEU A 93 10.35 0.58 -17.16
C LEU A 93 11.25 1.46 -18.06
N LEU A 94 12.27 2.09 -17.48
CA LEU A 94 13.26 2.85 -18.25
C LEU A 94 14.01 1.96 -19.25
N ASN A 95 14.44 0.77 -18.83
CA ASN A 95 15.12 -0.20 -19.71
C ASN A 95 14.20 -0.76 -20.81
N GLU A 96 12.88 -0.79 -20.57
CA GLU A 96 11.86 -1.17 -21.56
C GLU A 96 11.53 -0.03 -22.55
N GLY A 97 12.17 1.13 -22.40
CA GLY A 97 12.05 2.26 -23.32
C GLY A 97 10.97 3.28 -22.94
N LEU A 98 10.49 3.27 -21.69
CA LEU A 98 9.60 4.33 -21.20
C LEU A 98 10.40 5.63 -21.05
N ASP A 99 9.97 6.70 -21.72
CA ASP A 99 10.62 8.00 -21.63
C ASP A 99 10.24 8.75 -20.33
N LEU A 100 11.03 9.76 -19.96
CA LEU A 100 10.80 10.61 -18.79
C LEU A 100 9.44 11.32 -18.81
N ASP A 101 8.95 11.73 -19.98
CA ASP A 101 7.63 12.38 -20.10
C ASP A 101 6.51 11.38 -19.73
N GLN A 102 6.64 10.14 -20.21
CA GLN A 102 5.71 9.05 -19.88
C GLN A 102 5.78 8.66 -18.40
N LEU A 103 6.96 8.70 -17.77
CA LEU A 103 7.10 8.49 -16.34
C LEU A 103 6.37 9.58 -15.54
N ALA A 104 6.43 10.84 -15.97
CA ALA A 104 5.72 11.93 -15.33
C ALA A 104 4.20 11.75 -15.41
N ASP A 105 3.69 11.28 -16.55
CA ASP A 105 2.27 10.93 -16.72
C ASP A 105 1.83 9.77 -15.83
N VAL A 106 2.64 8.70 -15.75
CA VAL A 106 2.38 7.57 -14.85
C VAL A 106 2.34 8.04 -13.40
N LEU A 107 3.29 8.89 -12.99
CA LEU A 107 3.33 9.46 -11.66
C LEU A 107 2.08 10.27 -11.36
N ARG A 108 1.67 11.15 -12.30
CA ARG A 108 0.44 11.96 -12.18
C ARG A 108 -0.79 11.09 -12.03
N TYR A 109 -0.91 10.04 -12.85
CA TYR A 109 -2.00 9.07 -12.76
C TYR A 109 -2.03 8.35 -11.41
N CYS A 110 -0.87 7.89 -10.92
CA CYS A 110 -0.79 7.22 -9.62
C CYS A 110 -1.22 8.14 -8.47
N MET A 111 -0.80 9.40 -8.50
CA MET A 111 -1.19 10.40 -7.49
C MET A 111 -2.69 10.67 -7.50
N ASP A 112 -3.28 10.91 -8.67
CA ASP A 112 -4.73 11.11 -8.81
C ASP A 112 -5.51 9.88 -8.33
N ARG A 113 -5.09 8.69 -8.75
CA ARG A 113 -5.75 7.45 -8.37
C ARG A 113 -5.72 7.22 -6.87
N MET A 114 -4.58 7.44 -6.21
CA MET A 114 -4.45 7.28 -4.75
C MET A 114 -5.26 8.33 -3.98
N LYS A 115 -5.31 9.58 -4.46
CA LYS A 115 -6.13 10.64 -3.88
C LYS A 115 -7.62 10.30 -3.97
N ASN A 116 -8.07 9.86 -5.15
CA ASN A 116 -9.47 9.49 -5.38
C ASN A 116 -9.86 8.20 -4.64
N TRP A 117 -8.93 7.27 -4.46
CA TRP A 117 -9.14 6.05 -3.68
C TRP A 117 -9.24 6.31 -2.18
N ALA A 118 -8.44 7.25 -1.64
CA ALA A 118 -8.54 7.66 -0.25
C ALA A 118 -9.90 8.30 0.10
N ASN A 119 -10.52 8.99 -0.86
CA ASN A 119 -11.86 9.57 -0.71
C ASN A 119 -13.00 8.58 -0.93
N GLN A 120 -12.74 7.40 -1.51
CA GLN A 120 -13.72 6.32 -1.74
C GLN A 120 -13.84 5.35 -0.56
N GLY A 121 -13.42 5.77 0.64
CA GLY A 121 -13.50 4.99 1.88
C GLY A 121 -14.91 4.59 2.34
N GLU A 122 -15.96 4.89 1.58
CA GLU A 122 -17.35 4.49 1.85
C GLU A 122 -18.03 3.87 0.61
N ALA A 123 -17.33 2.95 -0.09
CA ALA A 123 -18.00 2.05 -1.02
C ALA A 123 -18.52 0.83 -0.23
N ALA A 124 -19.85 0.76 -0.07
CA ALA A 124 -20.58 -0.34 0.52
C ALA A 124 -20.04 -1.70 0.03
N ALA A 125 -19.93 -2.66 0.95
CA ALA A 125 -19.55 -4.03 0.62
C ALA A 125 -20.43 -4.53 -0.54
N PRO A 126 -19.86 -5.26 -1.52
CA PRO A 126 -20.68 -5.92 -2.53
C PRO A 126 -21.65 -6.86 -1.80
N ASN A 127 -22.95 -6.63 -2.00
CA ASN A 127 -24.00 -7.46 -1.43
C ASN A 127 -23.79 -8.89 -1.95
N GLU A 128 -23.46 -9.83 -1.06
CA GLU A 128 -23.47 -11.26 -1.36
C GLU A 128 -24.93 -11.68 -1.61
N GLY A 129 -25.36 -11.59 -2.87
CA GLY A 129 -26.77 -11.81 -3.20
C GLY A 129 -27.07 -11.76 -4.69
N ALA A 130 -26.25 -12.39 -5.52
CA ALA A 130 -26.58 -12.63 -6.92
C ALA A 130 -26.10 -14.03 -7.36
N ALA A 131 -26.61 -15.05 -6.68
CA ALA A 131 -26.58 -16.42 -7.17
C ALA A 131 -27.95 -17.06 -6.90
N THR A 132 -29.00 -16.55 -7.54
CA THR A 132 -30.21 -17.35 -7.76
C THR A 132 -30.00 -18.16 -9.03
N ALA A 133 -29.88 -19.47 -8.84
CA ALA A 133 -29.72 -20.48 -9.86
C ALA A 133 -30.81 -20.40 -10.94
N ASN A 134 -30.40 -20.37 -12.20
CA ASN A 134 -31.27 -20.79 -13.30
C ASN A 134 -31.07 -22.29 -13.51
N THR A 135 -31.97 -23.10 -12.95
CA THR A 135 -32.16 -24.49 -13.37
C THR A 135 -33.22 -24.51 -14.45
N PRO A 136 -32.91 -24.85 -15.72
CA PRO A 136 -33.95 -25.23 -16.67
C PRO A 136 -34.41 -26.65 -16.32
N SER A 137 -35.65 -26.81 -15.85
CA SER A 137 -36.30 -28.12 -15.89
C SER A 137 -36.69 -28.45 -17.32
N ALA A 138 -36.32 -29.66 -17.74
CA ALA A 138 -36.77 -30.33 -18.97
C ALA A 138 -38.24 -30.73 -18.89
#